data_AF-A0AAD8FD56-F1
#
_entry.id   AF-A0AAD8FD56-F1
#
_cell.length_a   1.000
_cell.length_b   1.000
_cell.length_c   1.000
_cell.angle_alpha   90.00
_cell.angle_beta   90.00
_cell.angle_gamma   90.00
#
_symmetry.space_group_name_H-M   'P 1'
#
loop_
_entity.id
_entity.type
_entity.pdbx_description
1 polymer ?
#
loop_
_entity_poly.entity_id
_entity_poly.type
_entity_poly.pdbx_seq_one_letter_code
_entity_poly.pdbx_strand_id
1 'polypeptide(L)'
;VQNLTVLLDNTSVPAQVTTYICQYIDLVREIGSGDFHLIAAEPIIDNANVLHHMILFGCDDSQNITQGPFECGMTASQSCQDFLIAWTVGLAGDCSHPMTGIRLGQTGYKKIAIQLHWNNPFMKSDWTDSSGLRIYYTPNLRTYDAGIWITGSNYFVLPPKLPSVTVTSTCTKGCTRNFVTGPVNITKAINHMHYAGKQMSIEVLRDGSHYLYLTNEPIFVYDSPQVYLYTDEVITLQAGDELITRCTFTTANRNTTTFQGQATLDEMCYGFLTYYPAQNLKKRFCLTEGPDVSLCDTQTAQDHGCPILSYKFVDLLNASGLSQQLEDKCMLFSPCKEECKEFLVPLMQSNKCFQGELFEYIKGRILISSYDGWQIMARLSSCEKEVYALLSYQSIPISSTDTTARMASRVTQLTSAVNNSASFFIIVYSFAFIFF
;
A
#
# COMPACT_ATOMS: atom_id res chain seq x y z
N VAL A 1 2.24 38.56 2.48
CA VAL A 1 1.56 37.24 2.41
C VAL A 1 0.22 37.46 1.74
N GLN A 2 -0.12 36.61 0.78
CA GLN A 2 -1.38 36.57 0.04
C GLN A 2 -2.10 35.26 0.38
N ASN A 3 -3.38 35.13 0.02
CA ASN A 3 -4.12 33.89 0.16
C ASN A 3 -4.91 33.55 -1.10
N LEU A 4 -5.15 32.26 -1.30
CA LEU A 4 -6.05 31.70 -2.32
C LEU A 4 -6.95 30.69 -1.61
N THR A 5 -8.25 30.73 -1.89
CA THR A 5 -9.20 29.73 -1.39
C THR A 5 -9.48 28.74 -2.49
N VAL A 6 -9.05 27.50 -2.29
CA VAL A 6 -9.18 26.37 -3.21
C VAL A 6 -10.32 25.50 -2.70
N LEU A 7 -11.49 25.60 -3.32
CA LEU A 7 -12.66 24.81 -2.96
C LEU A 7 -12.91 23.74 -4.02
N LEU A 8 -13.46 22.61 -3.57
CA LEU A 8 -14.14 21.70 -4.48
C LEU A 8 -15.43 22.39 -4.99
N ASP A 9 -15.70 22.28 -6.29
CA ASP A 9 -17.01 22.67 -6.81
C ASP A 9 -18.09 21.87 -6.07
N ASN A 10 -19.26 22.48 -5.83
CA ASN A 10 -20.32 21.84 -5.06
C ASN A 10 -20.68 20.47 -5.64
N THR A 11 -20.39 19.40 -4.89
CA THR A 11 -20.45 18.02 -5.37
C THR A 11 -21.37 17.20 -4.48
N SER A 12 -22.20 16.35 -5.09
CA SER A 12 -23.01 15.38 -4.33
C SER A 12 -22.13 14.27 -3.76
N VAL A 13 -22.29 13.98 -2.47
CA VAL A 13 -21.57 12.92 -1.78
C VAL A 13 -22.24 11.59 -2.12
N PRO A 14 -21.53 10.62 -2.72
CA PRO A 14 -22.11 9.31 -3.02
C PRO A 14 -22.54 8.56 -1.75
N ALA A 15 -23.55 7.71 -1.90
CA ALA A 15 -23.99 6.74 -0.89
C ALA A 15 -23.01 5.55 -0.78
N GLN A 16 -21.74 5.84 -0.53
CA GLN A 16 -20.66 4.89 -0.34
C GLN A 16 -19.93 5.23 0.95
N VAL A 17 -19.34 4.23 1.61
CA VAL A 17 -18.62 4.46 2.89
C VAL A 17 -17.42 5.38 2.70
N THR A 18 -16.69 5.21 1.60
CA THR A 18 -15.46 5.95 1.31
C THR A 18 -15.53 6.48 -0.11
N THR A 19 -15.19 7.75 -0.31
CA THR A 19 -15.07 8.34 -1.65
C THR A 19 -13.94 9.37 -1.65
N TYR A 20 -13.14 9.34 -2.70
CA TYR A 20 -12.10 10.34 -2.96
C TYR A 20 -12.48 11.14 -4.20
N ILE A 21 -12.69 12.43 -4.02
CA ILE A 21 -13.00 13.35 -5.11
C ILE A 21 -11.85 14.33 -5.27
N CYS A 22 -11.41 14.51 -6.51
CA CYS A 22 -10.36 15.43 -6.88
C CYS A 22 -10.88 16.52 -7.82
N GLN A 23 -10.20 17.66 -7.82
CA GLN A 23 -10.40 18.75 -8.78
C GLN A 23 -9.06 19.41 -9.09
N TYR A 24 -8.81 19.67 -10.37
CA TYR A 24 -7.60 20.38 -10.81
C TYR A 24 -7.78 21.89 -10.71
N ILE A 25 -6.68 22.58 -10.41
CA ILE A 25 -6.61 24.04 -10.36
C ILE A 25 -5.39 24.50 -11.15
N ASP A 26 -5.63 25.47 -12.04
CA ASP A 26 -4.59 26.17 -12.78
C ASP A 26 -4.07 27.34 -11.92
N LEU A 27 -2.94 27.12 -11.23
CA LEU A 27 -2.38 28.16 -10.36
C LEU A 27 -1.95 29.40 -11.15
N VAL A 28 -1.49 29.26 -12.38
CA VAL A 28 -1.04 30.42 -13.17
C VAL A 28 -2.20 31.36 -13.43
N ARG A 29 -3.40 30.81 -13.64
CA ARG A 29 -4.63 31.60 -13.76
C ARG A 29 -5.04 32.27 -12.44
N GLU A 30 -4.89 31.57 -11.31
CA GLU A 30 -5.36 32.05 -10.01
C GLU A 30 -4.41 33.06 -9.34
N ILE A 31 -3.10 32.83 -9.43
CA ILE A 31 -2.09 33.63 -8.68
C ILE A 31 -1.06 34.32 -9.59
N GLY A 32 -1.17 34.17 -10.91
CA GLY A 32 -0.26 34.72 -11.90
C GLY A 32 0.98 33.87 -12.16
N SER A 33 1.89 34.39 -12.98
CA SER A 33 3.09 33.67 -13.46
C SER A 33 4.37 33.90 -12.64
N GLY A 34 4.26 34.54 -11.47
CA GLY A 34 5.40 34.74 -10.56
C GLY A 34 5.80 33.46 -9.84
N ASP A 35 6.94 33.48 -9.15
CA ASP A 35 7.34 32.43 -8.23
C ASP A 35 6.92 32.77 -6.79
N PHE A 36 6.37 31.77 -6.12
CA PHE A 36 5.85 31.93 -4.76
C PHE A 36 6.25 30.75 -3.89
N HIS A 37 6.21 30.99 -2.58
CA HIS A 37 6.25 29.94 -1.56
C HIS A 37 4.88 29.82 -0.90
N LEU A 38 4.29 28.63 -0.96
CA LEU A 38 3.19 28.23 -0.09
C LEU A 38 3.74 27.92 1.30
N ILE A 39 3.18 28.58 2.32
CA ILE A 39 3.77 28.65 3.67
C ILE A 39 2.80 28.30 4.79
N ALA A 40 1.50 28.22 4.49
CA ALA A 40 0.49 27.72 5.43
C ALA A 40 -0.78 27.31 4.68
N ALA A 41 -1.61 26.50 5.33
CA ALA A 41 -2.96 26.17 4.86
C ALA A 41 -3.90 25.97 6.05
N GLU A 42 -5.15 26.38 5.90
CA GLU A 42 -6.24 26.11 6.85
C GLU A 42 -7.45 25.51 6.12
N PRO A 43 -8.24 24.65 6.79
CA PRO A 43 -9.43 24.05 6.19
C PRO A 43 -10.57 25.06 6.06
N ILE A 44 -11.34 24.95 4.99
CA ILE A 44 -12.66 25.55 4.82
C ILE A 44 -13.65 24.40 4.72
N ILE A 45 -14.46 24.21 5.77
CA ILE A 45 -15.32 23.04 5.90
C ILE A 45 -16.77 23.47 5.63
N ASP A 46 -17.36 22.92 4.58
CA ASP A 46 -18.77 23.04 4.25
C ASP A 46 -19.58 21.89 4.88
N ASN A 47 -19.15 20.63 4.68
CA ASN A 47 -19.80 19.47 5.26
C ASN A 47 -18.91 18.68 6.24
N ALA A 48 -18.97 19.07 7.51
CA ALA A 48 -18.26 18.40 8.60
C ALA A 48 -18.75 16.97 8.90
N ASN A 49 -19.88 16.52 8.34
CA ASN A 49 -20.42 15.19 8.63
C ASN A 49 -19.69 14.06 7.87
N VAL A 50 -18.98 14.39 6.79
CA VAL A 50 -18.32 13.41 5.91
C VAL A 50 -16.85 13.69 5.70
N LEU A 51 -16.43 14.97 5.77
CA LEU A 51 -15.06 15.33 5.45
C LEU A 51 -14.11 14.73 6.48
N HIS A 52 -13.21 13.87 6.02
CA HIS A 52 -12.22 13.21 6.88
C HIS A 52 -10.83 13.83 6.70
N HIS A 53 -10.37 14.01 5.45
CA HIS A 53 -9.11 14.70 5.17
C HIS A 53 -9.12 15.38 3.80
N MET A 54 -8.19 16.32 3.62
CA MET A 54 -7.95 17.03 2.37
C MET A 54 -6.48 17.03 2.02
N ILE A 55 -6.17 16.75 0.75
CA ILE A 55 -4.80 16.77 0.24
C ILE A 55 -4.71 17.79 -0.89
N LEU A 56 -3.61 18.54 -0.91
CA LEU A 56 -3.22 19.34 -2.07
C LEU A 56 -2.04 18.67 -2.76
N PHE A 57 -2.21 18.31 -4.03
CA PHE A 57 -1.18 17.72 -4.87
C PHE A 57 -0.56 18.75 -5.81
N GLY A 58 0.73 18.66 -6.03
CA GLY A 58 1.45 19.31 -7.11
C GLY A 58 1.39 18.46 -8.36
N CYS A 59 1.22 19.11 -9.50
CA CYS A 59 1.18 18.47 -10.79
C CYS A 59 2.35 18.87 -11.68
N ASP A 60 2.83 17.94 -12.49
CA ASP A 60 3.78 18.27 -13.57
C ASP A 60 3.10 19.05 -14.71
N ASP A 61 3.93 19.59 -15.61
CA ASP A 61 3.47 20.42 -16.72
C ASP A 61 2.58 19.66 -17.72
N SER A 62 2.66 18.33 -17.79
CA SER A 62 1.90 17.49 -18.72
C SER A 62 0.43 17.30 -18.32
N GLN A 63 0.06 17.59 -17.07
CA GLN A 63 -1.32 17.46 -16.60
C GLN A 63 -2.25 18.37 -17.40
N ASN A 64 -3.30 17.82 -18.01
CA ASN A 64 -4.37 18.61 -18.60
C ASN A 64 -5.38 19.04 -17.53
N ILE A 65 -5.74 20.32 -17.50
CA ILE A 65 -6.79 20.81 -16.61
C ILE A 65 -8.14 20.44 -17.21
N THR A 66 -8.79 19.43 -16.64
CA THR A 66 -10.20 19.12 -16.92
C THR A 66 -11.11 19.98 -16.06
N GLN A 67 -12.33 20.22 -16.53
CA GLN A 67 -13.32 20.96 -15.75
C GLN A 67 -14.03 20.05 -14.76
N GLY A 68 -14.17 20.57 -13.55
CA GLY A 68 -15.00 20.00 -12.51
C GLY A 68 -14.39 18.85 -11.71
N PRO A 69 -15.13 18.39 -10.69
CA PRO A 69 -14.78 17.28 -9.83
C PRO A 69 -14.76 15.93 -10.55
N PHE A 70 -13.86 15.05 -10.13
CA PHE A 70 -13.79 13.67 -10.62
C PHE A 70 -13.39 12.70 -9.50
N GLU A 71 -13.81 11.45 -9.59
CA GLU A 71 -13.37 10.41 -8.66
C GLU A 71 -11.90 10.07 -8.91
N CYS A 72 -11.12 10.00 -7.84
CA CYS A 72 -9.69 9.74 -7.88
C CYS A 72 -9.29 8.67 -6.85
N GLY A 73 -8.00 8.35 -6.79
CA GLY A 73 -7.44 7.39 -5.83
C GLY A 73 -6.50 8.05 -4.84
N MET A 74 -5.43 7.35 -4.45
CA MET A 74 -4.45 7.82 -3.47
C MET A 74 -3.78 9.12 -3.93
N THR A 75 -3.70 9.30 -5.25
CA THR A 75 -3.23 10.50 -5.92
C THR A 75 -4.29 10.98 -6.91
N ALA A 76 -4.21 12.26 -7.28
CA ALA A 76 -5.15 12.82 -8.24
C ALA A 76 -4.97 12.25 -9.65
N SER A 77 -3.72 11.97 -10.05
CA SER A 77 -3.38 11.31 -11.31
C SER A 77 -1.91 10.91 -11.33
N GLN A 78 -1.46 10.24 -12.40
CA GLN A 78 -0.04 9.93 -12.58
C GLN A 78 0.84 11.19 -12.67
N SER A 79 0.32 12.30 -13.18
CA SER A 79 1.01 13.58 -13.28
C SER A 79 0.79 14.49 -12.07
N CYS A 80 -0.01 14.07 -11.08
CA CYS A 80 -0.33 14.83 -9.86
C CYS A 80 -0.20 13.96 -8.60
N GLN A 81 1.03 13.57 -8.27
CA GLN A 81 1.33 12.67 -7.15
C GLN A 81 2.05 13.36 -5.99
N ASP A 82 2.40 14.64 -6.16
CA ASP A 82 3.29 15.34 -5.27
C ASP A 82 2.52 15.94 -4.09
N PHE A 83 2.53 15.29 -2.93
CA PHE A 83 1.87 15.82 -1.74
C PHE A 83 2.49 17.16 -1.34
N LEU A 84 1.67 18.22 -1.30
CA LEU A 84 2.07 19.56 -0.89
C LEU A 84 1.54 19.88 0.51
N ILE A 85 0.24 19.64 0.72
CA ILE A 85 -0.44 19.86 1.99
C ILE A 85 -1.29 18.64 2.29
N ALA A 86 -1.31 18.24 3.56
CA ALA A 86 -2.24 17.27 4.10
C ALA A 86 -2.92 17.89 5.33
N TRP A 87 -4.24 17.87 5.34
CA TRP A 87 -5.07 18.25 6.48
C TRP A 87 -5.99 17.08 6.82
N THR A 88 -6.21 16.83 8.10
CA THR A 88 -7.16 15.82 8.60
C THR A 88 -8.01 16.43 9.72
N VAL A 89 -9.19 15.84 9.96
CA VAL A 89 -10.08 16.24 11.06
C VAL A 89 -9.30 16.38 12.38
N GLY A 90 -9.63 17.42 13.14
CA GLY A 90 -8.99 17.76 14.41
C GLY A 90 -7.83 18.76 14.29
N LEU A 91 -7.28 18.99 13.10
CA LEU A 91 -6.24 19.99 12.88
C LEU A 91 -6.84 21.37 12.55
N ALA A 92 -6.30 22.45 13.12
CA ALA A 92 -6.71 23.81 12.79
C ALA A 92 -6.17 24.29 11.43
N GLY A 93 -5.16 23.61 10.90
CA GLY A 93 -4.34 24.06 9.78
C GLY A 93 -2.87 23.76 10.07
N ASP A 94 -2.00 24.11 9.14
CA ASP A 94 -0.57 23.87 9.26
C ASP A 94 0.25 25.04 8.71
N CYS A 95 1.38 25.30 9.36
CA CYS A 95 2.34 26.31 8.98
C CYS A 95 3.66 25.64 8.60
N SER A 96 4.21 25.99 7.44
CA SER A 96 5.54 25.55 7.05
C SER A 96 6.60 26.18 7.96
N HIS A 97 7.67 25.41 8.20
CA HIS A 97 8.86 25.85 8.93
C HIS A 97 9.34 27.24 8.47
N PRO A 98 9.77 28.15 9.36
CA PRO A 98 10.05 29.56 9.02
C PRO A 98 11.02 29.77 7.85
N MET A 99 11.97 28.85 7.65
CA MET A 99 12.96 28.89 6.56
C MET A 99 12.50 28.25 5.24
N THR A 100 11.30 27.66 5.20
CA THR A 100 10.88 26.83 4.07
C THR A 100 9.51 27.19 3.52
N GLY A 101 9.30 26.94 2.24
CA GLY A 101 7.99 26.97 1.62
C GLY A 101 7.96 26.05 0.40
N ILE A 102 6.76 25.65 -0.02
CA ILE A 102 6.60 24.83 -1.22
C ILE A 102 6.60 25.73 -2.44
N ARG A 103 7.46 25.42 -3.41
CA ARG A 103 7.66 26.21 -4.64
C ARG A 103 6.42 26.11 -5.55
N LEU A 104 5.71 27.23 -5.70
CA LEU A 104 4.62 27.41 -6.65
C LEU A 104 5.03 28.38 -7.76
N GLY A 105 4.39 28.28 -8.93
CA GLY A 105 4.57 29.23 -10.02
C GLY A 105 5.52 28.76 -11.12
N GLN A 106 6.22 29.70 -11.74
CA GLN A 106 7.00 29.49 -12.96
C GLN A 106 8.06 28.38 -12.84
N THR A 107 8.80 28.35 -11.73
CA THR A 107 9.86 27.38 -11.44
C THR A 107 9.40 26.27 -10.49
N GLY A 108 8.11 26.24 -10.15
CA GLY A 108 7.47 25.25 -9.29
C GLY A 108 6.25 24.60 -9.92
N TYR A 109 5.26 24.29 -9.08
CA TYR A 109 3.98 23.79 -9.56
C TYR A 109 3.14 24.93 -10.14
N LYS A 110 2.78 24.77 -11.42
CA LYS A 110 1.84 25.64 -12.14
C LYS A 110 0.41 25.12 -12.07
N LYS A 111 0.25 23.86 -11.71
CA LYS A 111 -1.00 23.13 -11.64
C LYS A 111 -1.02 22.34 -10.33
N ILE A 112 -2.16 22.32 -9.68
CA ILE A 112 -2.38 21.55 -8.46
C ILE A 112 -3.69 20.78 -8.57
N ALA A 113 -3.88 19.79 -7.71
CA ALA A 113 -5.16 19.15 -7.51
C ALA A 113 -5.52 19.20 -6.02
N ILE A 114 -6.75 19.56 -5.69
CA ILE A 114 -7.30 19.32 -4.36
C ILE A 114 -8.00 17.96 -4.36
N GLN A 115 -7.82 17.19 -3.30
CA GLN A 115 -8.53 15.95 -3.05
C GLN A 115 -9.25 16.02 -1.71
N LEU A 116 -10.50 15.60 -1.69
CA LEU A 116 -11.30 15.42 -0.50
C LEU A 116 -11.56 13.93 -0.32
N HIS A 117 -11.30 13.44 0.89
CA HIS A 117 -11.72 12.11 1.31
C HIS A 117 -12.95 12.23 2.21
N TRP A 118 -14.05 11.64 1.74
CA TRP A 118 -15.29 11.53 2.49
C TRP A 118 -15.41 10.15 3.13
N ASN A 119 -15.67 10.14 4.43
CA ASN A 119 -16.11 8.97 5.19
C ASN A 119 -17.61 9.12 5.50
N ASN A 120 -18.46 8.41 4.76
CA ASN A 120 -19.92 8.44 4.88
C ASN A 120 -20.43 7.08 5.41
N PRO A 121 -20.25 6.79 6.71
CA PRO A 121 -20.55 5.48 7.29
C PRO A 121 -22.04 5.10 7.21
N PHE A 122 -22.92 6.09 7.04
CA PHE A 122 -24.36 5.89 6.90
C PHE A 122 -24.84 5.81 5.45
N MET A 123 -23.91 5.92 4.47
CA MET A 123 -24.21 5.87 3.03
C MET A 123 -25.36 6.79 2.63
N LYS A 124 -25.38 8.01 3.18
CA LYS A 124 -26.37 9.03 2.82
C LYS A 124 -26.14 9.52 1.40
N SER A 125 -27.22 9.80 0.67
CA SER A 125 -27.21 10.29 -0.71
C SER A 125 -27.73 11.72 -0.85
N ASP A 126 -28.14 12.35 0.25
CA ASP A 126 -28.75 13.69 0.32
C ASP A 126 -27.75 14.77 0.73
N TRP A 127 -26.47 14.43 0.79
CA TRP A 127 -25.40 15.33 1.19
C TRP A 127 -24.66 15.88 -0.03
N THR A 128 -24.26 17.14 0.09
CA THR A 128 -23.32 17.79 -0.80
C THR A 128 -22.15 18.34 0.01
N ASP A 129 -21.06 18.64 -0.66
CA ASP A 129 -19.90 19.27 -0.04
C ASP A 129 -19.18 20.16 -1.05
N SER A 130 -18.80 21.36 -0.61
CA SER A 130 -17.90 22.28 -1.30
C SER A 130 -16.73 22.70 -0.40
N SER A 131 -16.27 21.79 0.46
CA SER A 131 -15.10 22.02 1.32
C SER A 131 -13.82 22.24 0.52
N GLY A 132 -12.79 22.77 1.17
CA GLY A 132 -11.48 22.94 0.57
C GLY A 132 -10.45 23.55 1.52
N LEU A 133 -9.42 24.16 0.95
CA LEU A 133 -8.30 24.73 1.69
C LEU A 133 -8.15 26.22 1.36
N ARG A 134 -7.94 27.05 2.39
CA ARG A 134 -7.34 28.36 2.20
C ARG A 134 -5.84 28.23 2.36
N ILE A 135 -5.11 28.48 1.28
CA ILE A 135 -3.66 28.46 1.26
C ILE A 135 -3.09 29.87 1.37
N TYR A 136 -1.98 30.00 2.08
CA TYR A 136 -1.24 31.25 2.23
C TYR A 136 0.11 31.14 1.54
N TYR A 137 0.42 32.13 0.71
CA TYR A 137 1.64 32.14 -0.08
C TYR A 137 2.30 33.52 -0.12
N THR A 138 3.56 33.56 -0.52
CA THR A 138 4.37 34.79 -0.54
C THR A 138 5.32 34.83 -1.73
N PRO A 139 5.49 36.00 -2.39
CA PRO A 139 6.52 36.19 -3.41
C PRO A 139 7.93 36.34 -2.79
N ASN A 140 8.01 36.65 -1.49
CA ASN A 140 9.28 36.67 -0.76
C ASN A 140 9.67 35.24 -0.42
N LEU A 141 10.44 34.63 -1.31
CA LEU A 141 10.89 33.25 -1.21
C LEU A 141 11.73 33.06 0.05
N ARG A 142 11.39 32.03 0.83
CA ARG A 142 12.19 31.58 1.97
C ARG A 142 13.43 30.83 1.48
N THR A 143 14.35 30.55 2.38
CA THR A 143 15.67 30.01 2.08
C THR A 143 15.63 28.68 1.33
N TYR A 144 14.72 27.78 1.68
CA TYR A 144 14.66 26.44 1.12
C TYR A 144 13.28 26.09 0.58
N ASP A 145 13.27 25.29 -0.48
CA ASP A 145 12.04 24.64 -0.93
C ASP A 145 11.75 23.44 -0.03
N ALA A 146 10.49 23.27 0.36
CA ALA A 146 10.03 22.13 1.12
C ALA A 146 9.41 21.05 0.20
N GLY A 147 9.48 19.80 0.64
CA GLY A 147 8.79 18.67 0.03
C GLY A 147 8.24 17.72 1.09
N ILE A 148 7.47 16.72 0.64
CA ILE A 148 6.98 15.62 1.47
C ILE A 148 7.56 14.31 0.93
N TRP A 149 8.22 13.56 1.82
CA TRP A 149 8.77 12.23 1.56
C TRP A 149 7.89 11.20 2.26
N ILE A 150 7.46 10.18 1.53
CA ILE A 150 6.56 9.13 1.98
C ILE A 150 7.34 7.83 2.09
N THR A 151 7.26 7.20 3.27
CA THR A 151 7.80 5.87 3.55
C THR A 151 6.69 4.97 4.09
N GLY A 152 6.80 3.65 3.91
CA GLY A 152 5.77 2.71 4.34
C GLY A 152 5.47 1.62 3.32
N SER A 153 4.44 0.83 3.57
CA SER A 153 4.11 -0.31 2.70
C SER A 153 2.98 0.02 1.73
N ASN A 154 3.19 -0.32 0.45
CA ASN A 154 2.22 -0.15 -0.62
C ASN A 154 1.43 -1.43 -0.94
N TYR A 155 1.79 -2.55 -0.33
CA TYR A 155 1.08 -3.81 -0.53
C TYR A 155 1.31 -4.73 0.67
N PHE A 156 0.25 -5.14 1.34
CA PHE A 156 0.26 -6.13 2.41
C PHE A 156 -1.15 -6.72 2.58
N VAL A 157 -1.22 -7.85 3.28
CA VAL A 157 -2.48 -8.55 3.56
C VAL A 157 -2.55 -8.88 5.04
N LEU A 158 -3.63 -8.47 5.71
CA LEU A 158 -3.85 -8.74 7.13
C LEU A 158 -4.90 -9.85 7.28
N PRO A 159 -4.53 -11.01 7.86
CA PRO A 159 -5.49 -12.06 8.18
C PRO A 159 -6.55 -11.56 9.19
N PRO A 160 -7.80 -12.06 9.13
CA PRO A 160 -8.81 -11.74 10.12
C PRO A 160 -8.49 -12.37 11.48
N LYS A 161 -9.14 -11.86 12.54
CA LYS A 161 -9.12 -12.45 13.89
C LYS A 161 -7.77 -12.47 14.59
N LEU A 162 -6.81 -11.64 14.16
CA LEU A 162 -5.54 -11.51 14.86
C LEU A 162 -5.61 -10.40 15.92
N PRO A 163 -5.20 -10.67 17.18
CA PRO A 163 -5.15 -9.64 18.21
C PRO A 163 -4.11 -8.56 17.87
N SER A 164 -3.03 -8.95 17.19
CA SER A 164 -1.96 -8.07 16.74
C SER A 164 -1.32 -8.66 15.49
N VAL A 165 -1.04 -7.82 14.49
CA VAL A 165 -0.26 -8.14 13.29
C VAL A 165 0.54 -6.90 12.90
N THR A 166 1.81 -7.08 12.55
CA THR A 166 2.72 -5.98 12.23
C THR A 166 3.20 -6.08 10.80
N VAL A 167 3.11 -4.97 10.08
CA VAL A 167 3.71 -4.78 8.75
C VAL A 167 4.95 -3.92 8.93
N THR A 168 6.05 -4.35 8.30
CA THR A 168 7.31 -3.61 8.28
C THR A 168 7.59 -3.15 6.85
N SER A 169 8.05 -1.92 6.72
CA SER A 169 8.55 -1.35 5.47
C SER A 169 9.89 -0.68 5.68
N THR A 170 10.90 -1.06 4.91
CA THR A 170 12.26 -0.54 5.01
C THR A 170 12.64 0.26 3.77
N CYS A 171 12.81 1.56 3.94
CA CYS A 171 13.59 2.37 3.01
C CYS A 171 15.07 2.11 3.26
N THR A 172 15.64 1.17 2.50
CA THR A 172 17.00 0.68 2.73
C THR A 172 18.07 1.75 2.49
N LYS A 173 19.27 1.52 3.03
CA LYS A 173 20.45 2.33 2.69
C LYS A 173 20.74 2.39 1.19
N GLY A 174 20.42 1.33 0.44
CA GLY A 174 20.57 1.30 -1.02
C GLY A 174 19.66 2.31 -1.69
N CYS A 175 18.38 2.35 -1.28
CA CYS A 175 17.43 3.34 -1.73
C CYS A 175 17.83 4.77 -1.35
N THR A 176 18.18 5.01 -0.09
CA THR A 176 18.53 6.38 0.35
C THR A 176 19.82 6.87 -0.30
N ARG A 177 20.83 6.03 -0.54
CA ARG A 177 22.02 6.39 -1.35
C ARG A 177 21.67 6.81 -2.77
N ASN A 178 20.63 6.21 -3.36
CA ASN A 178 20.18 6.55 -4.71
C ASN A 178 19.34 7.83 -4.74
N PHE A 179 18.51 8.05 -3.72
CA PHE A 179 17.50 9.10 -3.70
C PHE A 179 18.01 10.41 -3.10
N VAL A 180 18.83 10.31 -2.06
CA VAL A 180 19.32 11.44 -1.28
C VAL A 180 20.64 11.93 -1.87
N THR A 181 20.69 13.19 -2.31
CA THR A 181 21.88 13.81 -2.91
C THR A 181 22.62 14.76 -1.98
N GLY A 182 22.05 15.04 -0.81
CA GLY A 182 22.61 15.91 0.22
C GLY A 182 21.80 15.83 1.50
N PRO A 183 22.14 16.60 2.55
CA PRO A 183 21.40 16.57 3.81
C PRO A 183 19.91 16.88 3.63
N VAL A 184 19.05 16.02 4.19
CA VAL A 184 17.58 16.17 4.16
C VAL A 184 17.11 16.44 5.59
N ASN A 185 16.67 17.67 5.85
CA ASN A 185 16.25 18.11 7.17
C ASN A 185 14.74 17.93 7.32
N ILE A 186 14.32 16.99 8.16
CA ILE A 186 12.93 16.73 8.49
C ILE A 186 12.45 17.79 9.49
N THR A 187 11.32 18.44 9.17
CA THR A 187 10.68 19.47 10.01
C THR A 187 9.37 18.99 10.61
N LYS A 188 8.73 18.00 10.00
CA LYS A 188 7.47 17.43 10.47
C LYS A 188 7.35 15.97 10.05
N ALA A 189 6.79 15.14 10.90
CA ALA A 189 6.43 13.77 10.57
C ALA A 189 5.02 13.43 11.07
N ILE A 190 4.24 12.71 10.26
CA ILE A 190 2.89 12.26 10.60
C ILE A 190 2.74 10.79 10.18
N ASN A 191 2.18 9.98 11.08
CA ASN A 191 1.82 8.59 10.84
C ASN A 191 0.41 8.48 10.23
N HIS A 192 0.19 7.49 9.36
CA HIS A 192 -1.10 7.25 8.75
C HIS A 192 -1.39 5.76 8.56
N MET A 193 -2.53 5.35 9.10
CA MET A 193 -3.14 4.01 9.03
C MET A 193 -4.67 4.19 9.09
N HIS A 194 -5.48 3.15 8.88
CA HIS A 194 -6.94 3.20 9.08
C HIS A 194 -7.34 2.56 10.44
N TYR A 195 -8.62 2.21 10.60
CA TYR A 195 -9.22 1.88 11.90
C TYR A 195 -8.64 0.64 12.62
N ALA A 196 -8.06 -0.32 11.89
CA ALA A 196 -7.35 -1.45 12.48
C ALA A 196 -6.00 -1.02 13.08
N GLY A 197 -5.45 0.13 12.70
CA GLY A 197 -4.18 0.63 13.23
C GLY A 197 -4.20 0.90 14.73
N LYS A 198 -3.11 0.54 15.40
CA LYS A 198 -2.95 0.67 16.85
C LYS A 198 -1.60 1.25 17.28
N GLN A 199 -0.53 1.00 16.54
CA GLN A 199 0.80 1.54 16.85
C GLN A 199 1.57 1.79 15.56
N MET A 200 2.33 2.87 15.52
CA MET A 200 3.20 3.16 14.38
C MET A 200 4.50 3.83 14.80
N SER A 201 5.60 3.42 14.19
CA SER A 201 6.91 4.03 14.41
C SER A 201 7.69 4.11 13.10
N ILE A 202 8.50 5.15 12.95
CA ILE A 202 9.51 5.29 11.91
C ILE A 202 10.87 5.38 12.61
N GLU A 203 11.61 4.27 12.59
CA GLU A 203 12.96 4.16 13.14
C GLU A 203 13.98 4.56 12.07
N VAL A 204 15.05 5.24 12.46
CA VAL A 204 16.19 5.54 11.59
C VAL A 204 17.40 4.76 12.07
N LEU A 205 18.01 3.99 11.18
CA LEU A 205 19.32 3.40 11.39
C LEU A 205 20.37 4.22 10.62
N ARG A 206 21.51 4.46 11.25
CA ARG A 206 22.71 5.03 10.62
C ARG A 206 23.86 4.07 10.81
N ASP A 207 24.51 3.71 9.71
CA ASP A 207 25.59 2.71 9.70
C ASP A 207 25.20 1.38 10.38
N GLY A 208 23.95 0.96 10.18
CA GLY A 208 23.40 -0.29 10.74
C GLY A 208 23.07 -0.26 12.23
N SER A 209 23.26 0.88 12.91
CA SER A 209 22.91 1.06 14.33
C SER A 209 21.71 2.00 14.47
N HIS A 210 20.88 1.78 15.49
CA HIS A 210 19.78 2.68 15.83
C HIS A 210 20.33 4.10 16.04
N TYR A 211 19.78 5.06 15.29
CA TYR A 211 20.08 6.47 15.45
C TYR A 211 19.00 7.16 16.28
N LEU A 212 17.74 7.13 15.83
CA LEU A 212 16.58 7.72 16.51
C LEU A 212 15.25 7.17 15.98
N TYR A 213 14.15 7.57 16.61
CA TYR A 213 12.80 7.45 16.06
C TYR A 213 12.35 8.81 15.49
N LEU A 214 12.01 8.85 14.20
CA LEU A 214 11.31 9.99 13.57
C LEU A 214 9.85 10.05 13.99
N THR A 215 9.23 8.91 14.28
CA THR A 215 7.93 8.87 14.96
C THR A 215 7.92 7.65 15.87
N ASN A 216 7.24 7.75 17.01
CA ASN A 216 7.02 6.61 17.90
C ASN A 216 5.69 6.78 18.63
N GLU A 217 4.62 6.27 18.00
CA GLU A 217 3.25 6.41 18.47
C GLU A 217 2.75 5.05 18.99
N PRO A 218 2.92 4.78 20.30
CA PRO A 218 2.52 3.50 20.89
C PRO A 218 1.00 3.33 21.00
N ILE A 219 0.24 4.41 20.79
CA ILE A 219 -1.23 4.42 20.75
C ILE A 219 -1.64 5.32 19.59
N PHE A 220 -1.87 4.71 18.42
CA PHE A 220 -2.35 5.38 17.22
C PHE A 220 -3.88 5.44 17.20
N VAL A 221 -4.44 6.60 16.84
CA VAL A 221 -5.88 6.81 16.65
C VAL A 221 -6.11 7.47 15.29
N TYR A 222 -6.87 6.79 14.42
CA TYR A 222 -7.12 7.22 13.04
C TYR A 222 -7.66 8.65 12.93
N ASP A 223 -8.65 8.99 13.77
CA ASP A 223 -9.31 10.30 13.74
C ASP A 223 -8.51 11.39 14.48
N SER A 224 -7.34 11.07 15.04
CA SER A 224 -6.49 12.00 15.80
C SER A 224 -5.00 11.59 15.78
N PRO A 225 -4.37 11.52 14.60
CA PRO A 225 -2.96 11.11 14.50
C PRO A 225 -2.04 12.15 15.15
N GLN A 226 -0.96 11.69 15.78
CA GLN A 226 0.03 12.60 16.36
C GLN A 226 0.87 13.31 15.29
N VAL A 227 1.09 14.60 15.48
CA VAL A 227 1.96 15.43 14.63
C VAL A 227 3.28 15.67 15.36
N TYR A 228 4.38 15.20 14.78
CA TYR A 228 5.73 15.40 15.29
C TYR A 228 6.32 16.63 14.60
N LEU A 229 6.70 17.67 15.36
CA LEU A 229 7.28 18.91 14.85
C LEU A 229 8.74 19.05 15.30
N TYR A 230 9.60 19.36 14.33
CA TYR A 230 11.05 19.56 14.49
C TYR A 230 11.40 20.97 14.04
N THR A 231 10.84 21.97 14.72
CA THR A 231 11.00 23.38 14.31
C THR A 231 12.30 24.00 14.81
N ASP A 232 12.69 23.72 16.06
CA ASP A 232 13.92 24.28 16.63
C ASP A 232 15.14 23.40 16.33
N GLU A 233 14.96 22.08 16.44
CA GLU A 233 15.99 21.08 16.19
C GLU A 233 15.53 20.13 15.08
N VAL A 234 15.88 20.47 13.84
CA VAL A 234 15.56 19.63 12.67
C VAL A 234 16.34 18.31 12.72
N ILE A 235 15.71 17.24 12.26
CA ILE A 235 16.38 15.94 12.13
C ILE A 235 17.00 15.82 10.74
N THR A 236 18.32 15.71 10.65
CA THR A 236 19.02 15.56 9.37
C THR A 236 19.23 14.09 9.00
N LEU A 237 18.59 13.67 7.92
CA LEU A 237 18.83 12.41 7.24
C LEU A 237 19.90 12.56 6.17
N GLN A 238 20.67 11.49 5.97
CA GLN A 238 21.79 11.42 5.05
C GLN A 238 21.65 10.24 4.09
N ALA A 239 22.36 10.31 2.97
CA ALA A 239 22.49 9.20 2.05
C ALA A 239 23.11 7.99 2.77
N GLY A 240 22.42 6.85 2.77
CA GLY A 240 22.84 5.64 3.47
C GLY A 240 22.18 5.39 4.82
N ASP A 241 21.39 6.33 5.33
CA ASP A 241 20.47 6.06 6.44
C ASP A 241 19.38 5.07 6.00
N GLU A 242 18.84 4.30 6.94
CA GLU A 242 17.74 3.36 6.68
C GLU A 242 16.51 3.82 7.49
N LEU A 243 15.34 3.86 6.86
CA LEU A 243 14.09 4.21 7.55
C LEU A 243 13.21 2.96 7.64
N ILE A 244 12.95 2.50 8.86
CA ILE A 244 12.11 1.33 9.12
C ILE A 244 10.77 1.80 9.67
N THR A 245 9.75 1.69 8.84
CA THR A 245 8.36 1.96 9.19
C THR A 245 7.72 0.68 9.71
N ARG A 246 7.20 0.69 10.94
CA ARG A 246 6.45 -0.42 11.53
C ARG A 246 5.04 0.01 11.85
N CYS A 247 4.07 -0.73 11.32
CA CYS A 247 2.64 -0.49 11.46
C CYS A 247 2.00 -1.70 12.13
N THR A 248 1.47 -1.54 13.34
CA THR A 248 0.84 -2.62 14.09
C THR A 248 -0.67 -2.42 14.13
N PHE A 249 -1.39 -3.45 13.68
CA PHE A 249 -2.84 -3.47 13.53
C PHE A 249 -3.46 -4.51 14.47
N THR A 250 -4.76 -4.35 14.75
CA THR A 250 -5.60 -5.42 15.30
C THR A 250 -6.76 -5.71 14.35
N THR A 251 -6.90 -6.98 13.98
CA THR A 251 -8.00 -7.48 13.14
C THR A 251 -8.95 -8.38 13.91
N ALA A 252 -8.88 -8.37 15.25
CA ALA A 252 -9.69 -9.21 16.14
C ALA A 252 -11.20 -9.11 15.86
N ASN A 253 -11.67 -7.90 15.53
CA ASN A 253 -13.07 -7.62 15.19
C ASN A 253 -13.41 -7.79 13.70
N ARG A 254 -12.43 -8.05 12.83
CA ARG A 254 -12.65 -8.25 11.39
C ARG A 254 -12.97 -9.72 11.12
N ASN A 255 -13.99 -9.98 10.31
CA ASN A 255 -14.39 -11.35 9.92
C ASN A 255 -13.72 -11.81 8.62
N THR A 256 -13.19 -10.87 7.84
CA THR A 256 -12.59 -11.10 6.54
C THR A 256 -11.18 -10.54 6.51
N THR A 257 -10.37 -11.06 5.59
CA THR A 257 -9.06 -10.51 5.27
C THR A 257 -9.18 -9.01 4.98
N THR A 258 -8.24 -8.24 5.52
CA THR A 258 -8.14 -6.79 5.27
C THR A 258 -6.92 -6.57 4.37
N PHE A 259 -7.14 -5.90 3.24
CA PHE A 259 -6.09 -5.63 2.26
C PHE A 259 -5.52 -4.24 2.48
N GLN A 260 -4.30 -4.00 1.97
CA GLN A 260 -3.88 -2.63 1.71
C GLN A 260 -4.87 -2.01 0.72
N GLY A 261 -5.35 -0.80 1.02
CA GLY A 261 -6.36 -0.17 0.19
C GLY A 261 -6.81 1.20 0.68
N GLN A 262 -7.74 1.76 -0.07
CA GLN A 262 -8.20 3.14 0.11
C GLN A 262 -9.48 3.23 0.94
N ALA A 263 -10.29 2.16 0.98
CA ALA A 263 -11.49 2.22 1.77
C ALA A 263 -11.15 2.34 3.26
N THR A 264 -12.01 2.98 4.01
CA THR A 264 -11.88 3.14 5.47
C THR A 264 -11.82 1.79 6.21
N LEU A 265 -12.32 0.72 5.59
CA LEU A 265 -12.23 -0.66 6.09
C LEU A 265 -11.08 -1.47 5.47
N ASP A 266 -10.38 -0.95 4.46
CA ASP A 266 -9.05 -1.43 4.09
C ASP A 266 -8.02 -0.83 5.05
N GLU A 267 -6.71 -1.06 4.83
CA GLU A 267 -5.65 -0.45 5.64
C GLU A 267 -4.56 0.24 4.82
N MET A 268 -3.88 1.17 5.49
CA MET A 268 -2.68 1.84 4.99
C MET A 268 -1.55 1.77 6.03
N CYS A 269 -0.32 1.98 5.58
CA CYS A 269 0.86 2.07 6.43
C CYS A 269 1.82 3.08 5.81
N TYR A 270 1.66 4.37 6.13
CA TYR A 270 2.47 5.44 5.58
C TYR A 270 2.94 6.44 6.63
N GLY A 271 4.20 6.86 6.51
CA GLY A 271 4.78 8.00 7.19
C GLY A 271 4.98 9.16 6.22
N PHE A 272 4.44 10.33 6.55
CA PHE A 272 4.60 11.56 5.77
C PHE A 272 5.63 12.48 6.44
N LEU A 273 6.79 12.62 5.81
CA LEU A 273 7.93 13.39 6.32
C LEU A 273 8.07 14.69 5.52
N THR A 274 7.74 15.84 6.15
CA THR A 274 8.02 17.14 5.55
C THR A 274 9.49 17.48 5.72
N TYR A 275 10.16 17.87 4.64
CA TYR A 275 11.61 18.07 4.64
C TYR A 275 12.05 19.24 3.77
N TYR A 276 13.31 19.65 3.95
CA TYR A 276 14.03 20.56 3.05
C TYR A 276 15.53 20.23 3.02
N PRO A 277 16.28 20.68 1.99
CA PRO A 277 15.80 21.23 0.72
C PRO A 277 15.14 20.17 -0.16
N ALA A 278 14.05 20.52 -0.83
CA ALA A 278 13.31 19.61 -1.72
C ALA A 278 14.22 18.98 -2.80
N GLN A 279 15.19 19.75 -3.30
CA GLN A 279 16.16 19.35 -4.32
C GLN A 279 17.08 18.19 -3.88
N ASN A 280 17.23 17.97 -2.57
CA ASN A 280 18.11 16.93 -2.04
C ASN A 280 17.50 15.53 -2.08
N LEU A 281 16.25 15.38 -2.53
CA LEU A 281 15.58 14.10 -2.64
C LEU A 281 14.98 13.90 -4.05
N LYS A 282 15.52 12.94 -4.79
CA LYS A 282 15.10 12.63 -6.17
C LYS A 282 13.79 11.87 -6.27
N LYS A 283 13.43 11.09 -5.24
CA LYS A 283 12.26 10.22 -5.21
C LYS A 283 11.52 10.40 -3.90
N ARG A 284 10.23 10.72 -3.98
CA ARG A 284 9.38 11.03 -2.83
C ARG A 284 8.67 9.83 -2.24
N PHE A 285 8.74 8.70 -2.90
CA PHE A 285 8.20 7.44 -2.41
C PHE A 285 9.38 6.51 -2.15
N CYS A 286 9.50 6.06 -0.91
CA CYS A 286 10.38 4.96 -0.54
C CYS A 286 9.52 3.91 0.16
N LEU A 287 8.80 3.15 -0.67
CA LEU A 287 7.80 2.19 -0.25
C LEU A 287 8.27 0.77 -0.54
N THR A 288 7.81 -0.16 0.27
CA THR A 288 7.99 -1.59 0.03
C THR A 288 6.66 -2.28 -0.22
N GLU A 289 6.72 -3.49 -0.75
CA GLU A 289 5.55 -4.31 -1.08
C GLU A 289 5.74 -5.73 -0.56
N GLY A 290 4.64 -6.40 -0.23
CA GLY A 290 4.64 -7.77 0.27
C GLY A 290 5.43 -7.86 1.59
N PRO A 291 6.33 -8.85 1.73
CA PRO A 291 7.07 -9.07 2.97
C PRO A 291 8.27 -8.11 3.13
N ASP A 292 8.09 -6.81 2.85
CA ASP A 292 9.16 -5.79 2.87
C ASP A 292 10.13 -5.79 1.67
N VAL A 293 9.60 -6.04 0.46
CA VAL A 293 10.39 -5.98 -0.78
C VAL A 293 10.42 -4.55 -1.33
N SER A 294 11.60 -3.98 -1.45
CA SER A 294 11.80 -2.63 -1.99
C SER A 294 11.93 -2.63 -3.52
N LEU A 295 11.27 -1.67 -4.18
CA LEU A 295 11.39 -1.47 -5.63
C LEU A 295 12.69 -0.76 -6.05
N CYS A 296 13.35 -0.06 -5.13
CA CYS A 296 14.59 0.69 -5.39
C CYS A 296 15.86 -0.03 -4.95
N ASP A 297 15.72 -1.16 -4.27
CA ASP A 297 16.83 -1.99 -3.82
C ASP A 297 16.54 -3.47 -4.04
N THR A 298 17.14 -4.01 -5.10
CA THR A 298 17.04 -5.43 -5.47
C THR A 298 17.60 -6.36 -4.40
N GLN A 299 18.44 -5.87 -3.49
CA GLN A 299 19.02 -6.68 -2.41
C GLN A 299 17.93 -7.19 -1.46
N THR A 300 16.86 -6.41 -1.24
CA THR A 300 15.76 -6.83 -0.36
C THR A 300 15.15 -8.16 -0.80
N ALA A 301 14.90 -8.33 -2.10
CA ALA A 301 14.39 -9.59 -2.63
C ALA A 301 15.40 -10.75 -2.40
N GLN A 302 16.71 -10.50 -2.60
CA GLN A 302 17.76 -11.47 -2.33
C GLN A 302 17.78 -11.90 -0.86
N ASP A 303 17.54 -10.98 0.08
CA ASP A 303 17.51 -11.25 1.51
C ASP A 303 16.34 -12.18 1.88
N HIS A 304 15.25 -12.17 1.10
CA HIS A 304 14.17 -13.16 1.17
C HIS A 304 14.49 -14.49 0.45
N GLY A 305 15.71 -14.68 -0.03
CA GLY A 305 16.16 -15.86 -0.77
C GLY A 305 15.68 -15.91 -2.21
N CYS A 306 15.12 -14.82 -2.75
CA CYS A 306 14.64 -14.74 -4.12
C CYS A 306 15.29 -13.55 -4.83
N PRO A 307 16.33 -13.76 -5.65
CA PRO A 307 17.18 -12.66 -6.10
C PRO A 307 16.51 -11.66 -7.05
N ILE A 308 15.23 -11.82 -7.38
CA ILE A 308 14.59 -11.17 -8.52
C ILE A 308 13.26 -10.55 -8.10
N LEU A 309 13.12 -9.27 -8.45
CA LEU A 309 11.93 -8.48 -8.20
C LEU A 309 10.74 -9.01 -9.03
N SER A 310 9.55 -8.85 -8.47
CA SER A 310 8.28 -9.35 -8.99
C SER A 310 8.02 -9.04 -10.48
N TYR A 311 8.40 -7.86 -10.98
CA TYR A 311 8.16 -7.45 -12.37
C TYR A 311 9.13 -8.06 -13.40
N LYS A 312 10.30 -8.57 -12.97
CA LYS A 312 11.25 -9.32 -13.83
C LYS A 312 11.14 -10.83 -13.65
N PHE A 313 10.18 -11.27 -12.83
CA PHE A 313 10.03 -12.68 -12.51
C PHE A 313 9.70 -13.51 -13.76
N VAL A 314 8.85 -13.00 -14.65
CA VAL A 314 8.55 -13.67 -15.92
C VAL A 314 9.80 -13.82 -16.80
N ASP A 315 10.60 -12.76 -16.95
CA ASP A 315 11.85 -12.80 -17.71
C ASP A 315 12.83 -13.84 -17.18
N LEU A 316 12.90 -13.98 -15.86
CA LEU A 316 13.70 -15.02 -15.20
C LEU A 316 13.19 -16.42 -15.53
N LEU A 317 11.88 -16.65 -15.40
CA LEU A 317 11.28 -17.95 -15.69
C LEU A 317 11.55 -18.36 -17.14
N ASN A 318 11.50 -17.40 -18.05
CA ASN A 318 11.86 -17.59 -19.44
C ASN A 318 13.36 -17.90 -19.60
N ALA A 319 14.24 -17.09 -19.01
CA ALA A 319 15.70 -17.25 -19.13
C ALA A 319 16.24 -18.54 -18.50
N SER A 320 15.59 -19.03 -17.45
CA SER A 320 15.94 -20.30 -16.77
C SER A 320 15.38 -21.53 -17.46
N GLY A 321 14.54 -21.38 -18.49
CA GLY A 321 13.79 -22.47 -19.12
C GLY A 321 12.68 -23.05 -18.24
N LEU A 322 12.40 -22.45 -17.07
CA LEU A 322 11.33 -22.91 -16.18
C LEU A 322 9.95 -22.66 -16.79
N SER A 323 9.79 -21.58 -17.54
CA SER A 323 8.56 -21.28 -18.28
C SER A 323 8.23 -22.39 -19.29
N GLN A 324 9.21 -22.83 -20.10
CA GLN A 324 9.03 -23.94 -21.02
C GLN A 324 8.67 -25.25 -20.30
N GLN A 325 9.32 -25.54 -19.17
CA GLN A 325 9.00 -26.74 -18.39
C GLN A 325 7.58 -26.71 -17.81
N LEU A 326 7.10 -25.52 -17.40
CA LEU A 326 5.70 -25.35 -17.02
C LEU A 326 4.78 -25.60 -18.21
N GLU A 327 5.10 -25.06 -19.39
CA GLU A 327 4.30 -25.24 -20.60
C GLU A 327 4.20 -26.70 -21.04
N ASP A 328 5.31 -27.45 -20.98
CA ASP A 328 5.37 -28.83 -21.42
C ASP A 328 4.63 -29.77 -20.46
N LYS A 329 4.72 -29.52 -19.15
CA LYS A 329 4.23 -30.45 -18.10
C LYS A 329 2.85 -30.07 -17.58
N CYS A 330 2.52 -28.78 -17.55
CA CYS A 330 1.29 -28.26 -16.94
C CYS A 330 0.34 -27.70 -18.01
N MET A 331 -0.91 -28.13 -17.96
CA MET A 331 -1.96 -27.58 -18.82
C MET A 331 -2.64 -26.38 -18.18
N LEU A 332 -3.10 -25.44 -19.01
CA LEU A 332 -3.88 -24.27 -18.58
C LEU A 332 -5.25 -24.70 -18.04
N PHE A 333 -5.60 -24.28 -16.82
CA PHE A 333 -6.91 -24.49 -16.18
C PHE A 333 -7.46 -25.93 -16.32
N SER A 334 -6.58 -26.90 -16.16
CA SER A 334 -6.88 -28.32 -16.35
C SER A 334 -6.77 -29.04 -15.00
N PRO A 335 -7.39 -30.23 -14.83
CA PRO A 335 -7.03 -31.10 -13.71
C PRO A 335 -5.51 -31.28 -13.61
N CYS A 336 -5.05 -31.41 -12.38
CA CYS A 336 -3.62 -31.56 -12.10
C CYS A 336 -3.07 -32.81 -12.76
N LYS A 337 -2.10 -32.63 -13.67
CA LYS A 337 -1.34 -33.74 -14.27
C LYS A 337 -0.29 -34.24 -13.28
N GLU A 338 -0.03 -35.55 -13.30
CA GLU A 338 1.01 -36.15 -12.47
C GLU A 338 2.39 -35.55 -12.78
N GLU A 339 2.72 -35.37 -14.06
CA GLU A 339 4.02 -34.78 -14.47
C GLU A 339 4.14 -33.30 -14.04
N CYS A 340 3.03 -32.58 -14.00
CA CYS A 340 2.99 -31.21 -13.50
C CYS A 340 3.21 -31.19 -11.97
N LYS A 341 2.52 -32.07 -11.24
CA LYS A 341 2.66 -32.21 -9.79
C LYS A 341 4.07 -32.60 -9.37
N GLU A 342 4.63 -33.63 -10.01
CA GLU A 342 6.01 -34.12 -9.77
C GLU A 342 7.06 -33.05 -10.05
N PHE A 343 6.77 -32.12 -10.95
CA PHE A 343 7.63 -30.97 -11.23
C PHE A 343 7.45 -29.82 -10.23
N LEU A 344 6.21 -29.45 -9.90
CA LEU A 344 5.91 -28.30 -9.05
C LEU A 344 6.29 -28.51 -7.59
N VAL A 345 6.06 -29.71 -7.03
CA VAL A 345 6.39 -30.00 -5.62
C VAL A 345 7.87 -29.72 -5.30
N PRO A 346 8.86 -30.33 -5.97
CA PRO A 346 10.27 -30.06 -5.67
C PRO A 346 10.69 -28.63 -6.02
N LEU A 347 10.11 -28.03 -7.06
CA LEU A 347 10.36 -26.62 -7.39
C LEU A 347 9.94 -25.70 -6.23
N MET A 348 8.71 -25.85 -5.75
CA MET A 348 8.17 -25.02 -4.67
C MET A 348 8.85 -25.31 -3.32
N GLN A 349 9.44 -26.49 -3.13
CA GLN A 349 10.23 -26.83 -1.92
C GLN A 349 11.63 -26.24 -1.92
N SER A 350 12.29 -26.23 -3.06
CA SER A 350 13.69 -25.82 -3.18
C SER A 350 13.86 -24.34 -3.48
N ASN A 351 12.86 -23.70 -4.11
CA ASN A 351 12.95 -22.32 -4.56
C ASN A 351 12.14 -21.37 -3.68
N LYS A 352 12.83 -20.48 -2.96
CA LYS A 352 12.24 -19.48 -2.05
C LYS A 352 11.31 -18.49 -2.75
N CYS A 353 11.50 -18.23 -4.04
CA CYS A 353 10.59 -17.38 -4.82
C CYS A 353 9.16 -17.96 -4.92
N PHE A 354 8.99 -19.27 -4.68
CA PHE A 354 7.69 -19.96 -4.75
C PHE A 354 7.13 -20.27 -3.35
N GLN A 355 7.62 -19.62 -2.30
CA GLN A 355 7.24 -19.88 -0.91
C GLN A 355 6.68 -18.64 -0.21
N GLY A 356 5.70 -18.87 0.67
CA GLY A 356 5.22 -17.90 1.65
C GLY A 356 4.68 -16.61 1.05
N GLU A 357 4.72 -15.55 1.85
CA GLU A 357 4.20 -14.22 1.51
C GLU A 357 4.88 -13.61 0.27
N LEU A 358 6.18 -13.90 0.07
CA LEU A 358 6.90 -13.42 -1.10
C LEU A 358 6.29 -13.96 -2.40
N PHE A 359 5.94 -15.24 -2.43
CA PHE A 359 5.32 -15.82 -3.61
C PHE A 359 3.91 -15.26 -3.84
N GLU A 360 3.12 -15.06 -2.78
CA GLU A 360 1.81 -14.38 -2.88
C GLU A 360 1.94 -13.00 -3.52
N TYR A 361 2.95 -12.23 -3.09
CA TYR A 361 3.29 -10.95 -3.70
C TYR A 361 3.67 -11.08 -5.18
N ILE A 362 4.55 -12.03 -5.53
CA ILE A 362 4.97 -12.28 -6.92
C ILE A 362 3.77 -12.65 -7.78
N LYS A 363 2.89 -13.57 -7.32
CA LYS A 363 1.67 -13.98 -8.03
C LYS A 363 0.81 -12.78 -8.41
N GLY A 364 0.54 -11.89 -7.46
CA GLY A 364 -0.26 -10.69 -7.69
C GLY A 364 0.33 -9.80 -8.78
N ARG A 365 1.66 -9.63 -8.80
CA ARG A 365 2.36 -8.77 -9.76
C ARG A 365 2.46 -9.38 -11.15
N ILE A 366 2.78 -10.67 -11.27
CA ILE A 366 2.90 -11.30 -12.59
C ILE A 366 1.56 -11.49 -13.28
N LEU A 367 0.47 -11.64 -12.52
CA LEU A 367 -0.88 -11.76 -13.08
C LEU A 367 -1.30 -10.51 -13.87
N ILE A 368 -0.86 -9.33 -13.44
CA ILE A 368 -1.25 -8.04 -14.03
C ILE A 368 -0.19 -7.46 -14.98
N SER A 369 1.01 -8.05 -15.04
CA SER A 369 2.14 -7.46 -15.79
C SER A 369 2.18 -7.85 -17.27
N SER A 370 1.77 -9.06 -17.64
CA SER A 370 1.87 -9.56 -19.01
C SER A 370 0.97 -10.78 -19.28
N TYR A 371 0.71 -11.03 -20.56
CA TYR A 371 0.03 -12.25 -21.02
C TYR A 371 0.76 -13.53 -20.61
N ASP A 372 2.09 -13.52 -20.68
CA ASP A 372 2.94 -14.65 -20.26
C ASP A 372 2.84 -14.90 -18.75
N GLY A 373 2.78 -13.83 -17.94
CA GLY A 373 2.57 -13.94 -16.51
C GLY A 373 1.23 -14.60 -16.16
N TRP A 374 0.16 -14.22 -16.86
CA TRP A 374 -1.15 -14.88 -16.74
C TRP A 374 -1.09 -16.36 -17.12
N GLN A 375 -0.41 -16.70 -18.20
CA GLN A 375 -0.23 -18.09 -18.65
C GLN A 375 0.53 -18.97 -17.66
N ILE A 376 1.59 -18.42 -17.05
CA ILE A 376 2.37 -19.08 -16.00
C ILE A 376 1.47 -19.32 -14.78
N MET A 377 0.73 -18.29 -14.35
CA MET A 377 -0.18 -18.38 -13.21
C MET A 377 -1.28 -19.42 -13.41
N ALA A 378 -1.89 -19.45 -14.60
CA ALA A 378 -2.90 -20.43 -14.93
C ALA A 378 -2.37 -21.87 -14.84
N ARG A 379 -1.11 -22.11 -15.25
CA ARG A 379 -0.46 -23.43 -15.14
C ARG A 379 -0.10 -23.82 -13.71
N LEU A 380 0.42 -22.87 -12.93
CA LEU A 380 0.67 -23.08 -11.50
C LEU A 380 -0.63 -23.41 -10.76
N SER A 381 -1.74 -22.73 -11.11
CA SER A 381 -3.04 -22.94 -10.48
C SER A 381 -3.65 -24.33 -10.73
N SER A 382 -3.31 -24.98 -11.86
CA SER A 382 -3.86 -26.29 -12.25
C SER A 382 -3.54 -27.42 -11.27
N CYS A 383 -2.48 -27.28 -10.46
CA CYS A 383 -2.05 -28.28 -9.47
C CYS A 383 -1.95 -27.71 -8.04
N GLU A 384 -2.50 -26.52 -7.81
CA GLU A 384 -2.30 -25.77 -6.56
C GLU A 384 -2.74 -26.58 -5.33
N LYS A 385 -3.91 -27.22 -5.39
CA LYS A 385 -4.46 -28.00 -4.26
C LYS A 385 -3.60 -29.22 -3.94
N GLU A 386 -3.23 -29.99 -4.96
CA GLU A 386 -2.45 -31.21 -4.84
C GLU A 386 -1.04 -30.89 -4.33
N VAL A 387 -0.42 -29.84 -4.87
CA VAL A 387 0.90 -29.39 -4.45
C VAL A 387 0.87 -28.92 -2.99
N TYR A 388 -0.06 -28.02 -2.61
CA TYR A 388 -0.14 -27.56 -1.21
C TYR A 388 -0.46 -28.68 -0.22
N ALA A 389 -1.29 -29.67 -0.60
CA ALA A 389 -1.54 -30.84 0.24
C ALA A 389 -0.25 -31.65 0.52
N LEU A 390 0.60 -31.82 -0.50
CA LEU A 390 1.88 -32.52 -0.35
C LEU A 390 2.91 -31.70 0.42
N LEU A 391 2.97 -30.39 0.19
CA LEU A 391 3.87 -29.49 0.91
C LEU A 391 3.52 -29.39 2.41
N SER A 392 2.23 -29.36 2.74
CA SER A 392 1.75 -29.31 4.13
C SER A 392 1.88 -30.64 4.87
N TYR A 393 1.81 -31.78 4.17
CA TYR A 393 2.06 -33.09 4.78
C TYR A 393 3.53 -33.28 5.15
N GLN A 394 4.46 -32.75 4.35
CA GLN A 394 5.90 -32.87 4.60
C GLN A 394 6.45 -31.91 5.66
N SER A 395 5.69 -30.90 6.07
CA SER A 395 6.07 -29.95 7.13
C SER A 395 5.66 -30.40 8.55
N ILE A 396 4.94 -31.52 8.68
CA ILE A 396 4.65 -32.12 9.98
C ILE A 396 5.92 -32.84 10.46
N PRO A 397 6.56 -32.41 11.57
CA PRO A 397 7.67 -33.17 12.12
C PRO A 397 7.15 -34.54 12.55
N ILE A 398 7.67 -35.59 11.93
CA ILE A 398 7.46 -36.96 12.40
C ILE A 398 8.18 -37.06 13.74
N SER A 399 7.46 -36.77 14.83
CA SER A 399 7.88 -37.14 16.18
C SER A 399 7.93 -38.67 16.19
N SER A 400 9.16 -39.18 16.23
CA SER A 400 9.45 -40.60 16.43
C SER A 400 9.17 -40.96 17.89
N THR A 401 7.89 -41.03 18.26
CA THR A 401 7.34 -41.75 19.43
C THR A 401 5.87 -41.34 19.61
N ASP A 402 4.95 -42.02 18.93
CA ASP A 402 3.85 -42.76 19.59
C ASP A 402 2.90 -43.39 18.54
N THR A 403 2.89 -44.72 18.53
CA THR A 403 1.84 -45.65 18.06
C THR A 403 1.04 -45.36 16.77
N THR A 404 1.50 -46.05 15.71
CA THR A 404 0.83 -46.40 14.44
C THR A 404 -0.55 -47.07 14.53
N ALA A 405 -1.15 -47.21 15.72
CA ALA A 405 -2.47 -47.82 15.89
C ALA A 405 -3.63 -46.82 15.96
N ARG A 406 -3.40 -45.55 16.36
CA ARG A 406 -4.49 -44.56 16.51
C ARG A 406 -4.84 -43.83 15.21
N MET A 407 -3.87 -43.62 14.32
CA MET A 407 -4.09 -42.96 13.02
C MET A 407 -4.90 -43.81 12.05
N ALA A 408 -4.67 -45.13 12.02
CA ALA A 408 -5.43 -46.05 11.18
C ALA A 408 -6.93 -45.99 11.48
N SER A 409 -7.33 -45.93 12.76
CA SER A 409 -8.76 -45.90 13.14
C SER A 409 -9.49 -44.60 12.77
N ARG A 410 -8.79 -43.46 12.71
CA ARG A 410 -9.38 -42.18 12.28
C ARG A 410 -9.52 -42.10 10.76
N VAL A 411 -8.60 -42.69 10.01
CA VAL A 411 -8.71 -42.78 8.54
C VAL A 411 -9.86 -43.70 8.13
N THR A 412 -10.12 -44.81 8.86
CA THR A 412 -11.29 -45.67 8.59
C THR A 412 -12.63 -45.01 8.94
N GLN A 413 -12.67 -44.13 9.96
CA GLN A 413 -13.87 -43.36 10.29
C GLN A 413 -14.17 -42.24 9.28
N LEU A 414 -13.13 -41.60 8.70
CA LEU A 414 -13.30 -40.61 7.64
C LEU A 414 -13.71 -41.22 6.30
N THR A 415 -13.16 -42.39 5.92
CA THR A 415 -13.55 -43.06 4.66
C THR A 415 -14.95 -43.70 4.74
N SER A 416 -15.40 -44.16 5.91
CA SER A 416 -16.77 -44.63 6.11
C SER A 416 -17.82 -43.50 6.13
N ALA A 417 -17.46 -42.31 6.62
CA ALA A 417 -18.34 -41.13 6.57
C ALA A 417 -18.53 -40.59 5.13
N VAL A 418 -17.50 -40.69 4.28
CA VAL A 418 -17.56 -40.30 2.86
C VAL A 418 -18.29 -41.34 2.01
N ASN A 419 -18.16 -42.63 2.32
CA ASN A 419 -18.91 -43.68 1.61
C ASN A 419 -20.40 -43.70 1.98
N ASN A 420 -20.78 -43.40 3.23
CA ASN A 420 -22.20 -43.32 3.61
C ASN A 420 -22.94 -42.12 3.02
N SER A 421 -22.23 -41.05 2.64
CA SER A 421 -22.81 -39.89 1.95
C SER A 421 -22.91 -40.11 0.43
N ALA A 422 -22.03 -40.92 -0.16
CA ALA A 422 -22.14 -41.36 -1.56
C ALA A 422 -23.24 -42.42 -1.78
N SER A 423 -23.49 -43.30 -0.80
CA SER A 423 -24.59 -44.27 -0.87
C SER A 423 -25.99 -43.66 -0.68
N PHE A 424 -26.09 -42.48 -0.08
CA PHE A 424 -27.36 -41.76 0.05
C PHE A 424 -27.78 -41.00 -1.22
N PHE A 425 -26.82 -40.69 -2.11
CA PHE A 425 -27.10 -40.00 -3.38
C PHE A 425 -27.44 -40.95 -4.55
N ILE A 426 -27.14 -42.25 -4.43
CA ILE A 426 -27.40 -43.24 -5.49
C ILE A 426 -28.77 -43.92 -5.33
N ILE A 427 -29.43 -43.83 -4.16
CA ILE A 427 -30.73 -44.49 -3.94
C ILE A 427 -31.94 -43.57 -4.24
N VAL A 428 -31.75 -42.25 -4.40
CA VAL A 428 -32.88 -41.30 -4.62
C VAL A 428 -33.14 -40.99 -6.12
N TYR A 429 -32.30 -41.46 -7.04
CA TYR A 429 -32.43 -41.17 -8.49
C TYR A 429 -32.83 -42.35 -9.38
N SER A 430 -33.54 -43.36 -8.85
CA SER A 430 -34.02 -44.50 -9.66
C SER A 430 -35.50 -44.88 -9.49
N PHE A 431 -36.32 -44.02 -8.88
CA PHE A 431 -37.78 -44.19 -8.86
C PHE A 431 -38.51 -42.87 -9.10
N ALA A 432 -38.34 -42.27 -10.28
CA ALA A 432 -39.21 -41.19 -10.76
C ALA A 432 -39.20 -41.11 -12.31
N PHE A 433 -39.39 -42.25 -12.95
CA PHE A 433 -39.87 -42.32 -14.33
C PHE A 433 -40.72 -43.58 -14.40
N ILE A 434 -42.04 -43.42 -14.22
CA ILE A 434 -43.12 -44.28 -14.72
C ILE A 434 -44.45 -43.69 -14.17
N PHE A 435 -45.28 -43.21 -15.10
CA PHE A 435 -46.69 -42.78 -15.01
C PHE A 435 -47.07 -41.41 -14.40
N PHE A 436 -47.65 -40.60 -15.30
CA PHE A 436 -48.51 -39.42 -15.19
C PHE A 436 -47.91 -38.09 -14.71
#